data_AF-A0A3L7U897-F1
#
_entry.id   AF-A0A3L7U897-F1
#
_cell.length_a   1.000
_cell.length_b   1.000
_cell.length_c   1.000
_cell.angle_alpha   90.00
_cell.angle_beta   90.00
_cell.angle_gamma   90.00
#
_symmetry.space_group_name_H-M   'P 1'
#
loop_
_entity.id
_entity.type
_entity.pdbx_description
1 polymer ?
#
loop_
_entity_poly.entity_id
_entity_poly.type
_entity_poly.pdbx_seq_one_letter_code
_entity_poly.pdbx_strand_id
1 'polypeptide(L)'
;MIIGRDDGSTFRDVLQMLRKNSQVRVVFEYQTLAAALAAGLGHTLSADFVIVLQSCSDEYAQHDVNDLIGRCLFGHLLCCYGPWCTADGRSHELWPIACRIPAASAASLVELELLGFQTETRALFPMSAGEEVFAHRSQFPKILEAKVHCKAIVISNDSQLRTTVAEILATLNCECTYSPLSVTAIRRHLATQHDSLQLAIIDLDETHRVVQACLDVLHAEGRITTSAGMSACFTSRENSATWTAPPSLHFVEKTELLLQLRRLVNRS
;
A
#
# COMPACT_ATOMS: atom_id res chain seq x y z
N MET A 1 8.40 19.49 2.38
CA MET A 1 8.22 20.21 1.09
C MET A 1 7.16 19.50 0.29
N ILE A 2 6.29 20.24 -0.38
CA ILE A 2 5.20 19.70 -1.19
C ILE A 2 5.42 20.12 -2.65
N ILE A 3 5.30 19.19 -3.58
CA ILE A 3 5.41 19.45 -5.02
C ILE A 3 4.20 18.86 -5.72
N GLY A 4 3.54 19.63 -6.57
CA GLY A 4 2.36 19.22 -7.32
C GLY A 4 1.17 20.13 -7.04
N ARG A 5 0.10 19.94 -7.82
CA ARG A 5 -1.08 20.80 -7.76
C ARG A 5 -2.00 20.42 -6.60
N ASP A 6 -2.49 21.43 -5.88
CA ASP A 6 -3.49 21.33 -4.79
C ASP A 6 -4.92 21.56 -5.32
N ASP A 7 -5.15 21.44 -6.62
CA ASP A 7 -6.44 21.77 -7.24
C ASP A 7 -7.47 20.61 -7.18
N GLY A 8 -7.05 19.42 -6.72
CA GLY A 8 -7.88 18.22 -6.69
C GLY A 8 -8.34 17.76 -5.30
N SER A 9 -9.57 17.25 -5.20
CA SER A 9 -10.05 16.55 -3.99
C SER A 9 -9.23 15.30 -3.65
N THR A 10 -8.51 14.75 -4.63
CA THR A 10 -7.69 13.53 -4.53
C THR A 10 -6.66 13.57 -3.41
N PHE A 11 -5.98 14.69 -3.22
CA PHE A 11 -4.89 14.83 -2.24
C PHE A 11 -5.29 15.60 -0.99
N ARG A 12 -6.58 15.93 -0.85
CA ARG A 12 -7.09 16.73 0.26
C ARG A 12 -6.71 16.14 1.61
N ASP A 13 -6.85 14.83 1.78
CA ASP A 13 -6.61 14.17 3.06
C ASP A 13 -5.14 14.26 3.50
N VAL A 14 -4.19 14.02 2.57
CA VAL A 14 -2.76 14.13 2.87
C VAL A 14 -2.34 15.57 3.13
N LEU A 15 -2.84 16.52 2.34
CA LEU A 15 -2.54 17.94 2.52
C LEU A 15 -3.13 18.50 3.82
N GLN A 16 -4.38 18.12 4.13
CA GLN A 16 -5.03 18.50 5.38
C GLN A 16 -4.28 17.90 6.58
N MET A 17 -3.87 16.63 6.52
CA MET A 17 -3.08 16.01 7.57
C MET A 17 -1.76 16.75 7.78
N LEU A 18 -1.00 17.02 6.71
CA LEU A 18 0.27 17.76 6.78
C LEU A 18 0.10 19.16 7.37
N ARG A 19 -0.92 19.90 6.94
CA ARG A 19 -1.17 21.28 7.39
C ARG A 19 -1.69 21.36 8.82
N LYS A 20 -2.41 20.33 9.31
CA LYS A 20 -2.92 20.27 10.68
C LYS A 20 -1.93 19.66 11.67
N ASN A 21 -0.92 18.93 11.19
CA ASN A 21 0.05 18.29 12.06
C ASN A 21 1.05 19.32 12.60
N SER A 22 0.97 19.61 13.91
CA SER A 22 1.85 20.57 14.60
C SER A 22 3.35 20.22 14.56
N GLN A 23 3.70 18.96 14.27
CA GLN A 23 5.07 18.49 14.16
C GLN A 23 5.65 18.70 12.75
N VAL A 24 4.82 19.09 11.78
CA VAL A 24 5.22 19.28 10.39
C VAL A 24 5.21 20.77 10.08
N ARG A 25 6.31 21.25 9.50
CA ARG A 25 6.38 22.59 8.91
C ARG A 25 6.55 22.47 7.40
N VAL A 26 5.58 22.97 6.64
CA VAL A 26 5.71 23.09 5.19
C VAL A 26 6.61 24.28 4.87
N VAL A 27 7.84 24.00 4.44
CA VAL A 27 8.84 25.04 4.12
C VAL A 27 8.69 25.57 2.70
N PHE A 28 8.35 24.69 1.75
CA PHE A 28 8.18 25.02 0.34
C PHE A 28 7.00 24.28 -0.26
N GLU A 29 6.28 24.96 -1.15
CA GLU A 29 5.23 24.42 -2.00
C GLU A 29 5.52 24.83 -3.45
N TYR A 30 5.57 23.86 -4.35
CA TYR A 30 5.79 24.09 -5.79
C TYR A 30 4.69 23.41 -6.60
N GLN A 31 4.26 24.03 -7.69
CA GLN A 31 3.22 23.46 -8.55
C GLN A 31 3.74 22.36 -9.49
N THR A 32 5.04 22.33 -9.78
CA THR A 32 5.67 21.37 -10.70
C THR A 32 7.06 20.97 -10.21
N LEU A 33 7.55 19.80 -10.65
CA LEU A 33 8.94 19.37 -10.39
C LEU A 33 9.95 20.35 -10.99
N ALA A 34 9.75 20.79 -12.23
CA ALA A 34 10.63 21.75 -12.89
C ALA A 34 10.78 23.05 -12.09
N ALA A 35 9.69 23.60 -11.54
CA ALA A 35 9.75 24.80 -10.70
C ALA A 35 10.52 24.56 -9.40
N ALA A 36 10.32 23.39 -8.79
CA ALA A 36 11.01 22.98 -7.58
C ALA A 36 12.53 22.83 -7.82
N LEU A 37 12.92 22.14 -8.91
CA LEU A 37 14.32 21.95 -9.31
C LEU A 37 15.00 23.27 -9.67
N ALA A 38 14.32 24.15 -10.40
CA ALA A 38 14.82 25.48 -10.77
C ALA A 38 15.03 26.39 -9.55
N ALA A 39 14.22 26.22 -8.49
CA ALA A 39 14.37 26.94 -7.23
C ALA A 39 15.58 26.47 -6.38
N GLY A 40 16.40 25.54 -6.89
CA GLY A 40 17.66 25.14 -6.26
C GLY A 40 17.54 24.03 -5.23
N LEU A 41 16.43 23.27 -5.28
CA LEU A 41 16.19 22.07 -4.48
C LEU A 41 17.33 21.07 -4.66
N GLY A 42 18.40 21.12 -3.88
CA GLY A 42 19.62 20.32 -4.09
C GLY A 42 20.95 21.02 -3.82
N HIS A 43 21.00 22.36 -3.72
CA HIS A 43 22.21 23.04 -3.26
C HIS A 43 22.33 23.07 -1.73
N THR A 44 21.19 23.16 -1.05
CA THR A 44 21.00 22.95 0.38
C THR A 44 19.56 22.50 0.58
N LEU A 45 19.29 21.19 0.54
CA LEU A 45 17.96 20.70 0.87
C LEU A 45 17.71 20.98 2.36
N SER A 46 16.90 21.99 2.66
CA SER A 46 16.46 22.33 4.02
C SER A 46 15.15 21.63 4.40
N ALA A 47 14.70 20.68 3.58
CA ALA A 47 13.51 19.88 3.83
C ALA A 47 13.91 18.44 4.09
N ASP A 48 13.54 17.93 5.26
CA ASP A 48 13.82 16.55 5.68
C ASP A 48 12.92 15.53 4.93
N PHE A 49 11.77 16.00 4.45
CA PHE A 49 10.76 15.20 3.79
C PHE A 49 10.18 15.91 2.56
N VAL A 50 10.23 15.24 1.41
CA VAL A 50 9.66 15.66 0.13
C VAL A 50 8.44 14.81 -0.21
N ILE A 51 7.32 15.47 -0.46
CA ILE A 51 6.07 14.84 -0.90
C ILE A 51 5.72 15.41 -2.26
N VAL A 52 5.61 14.53 -3.25
CA VAL A 52 5.18 14.82 -4.61
C VAL A 52 3.74 14.35 -4.77
N LEU A 53 2.89 15.15 -5.39
CA LEU A 53 1.50 14.82 -5.72
C LEU A 53 1.42 14.67 -7.24
N GLN A 54 0.97 13.52 -7.73
CA GLN A 54 0.87 13.21 -9.15
C GLN A 54 -0.56 12.75 -9.49
N SER A 55 -1.31 13.56 -10.23
CA SER A 55 -2.69 13.28 -10.62
C SER A 55 -2.80 12.32 -11.81
N CYS A 56 -1.91 12.42 -12.79
CA CYS A 56 -1.88 11.60 -14.00
C CYS A 56 -0.46 11.08 -14.33
N SER A 57 -0.35 9.98 -15.06
CA SER A 57 0.90 9.24 -15.27
C SER A 57 1.97 10.02 -16.06
N ASP A 58 1.55 10.94 -16.91
CA ASP A 58 2.38 11.77 -17.78
C ASP A 58 2.65 13.19 -17.24
N GLU A 59 2.20 13.49 -16.01
CA GLU A 59 2.31 14.83 -15.43
C GLU A 59 3.76 15.34 -15.30
N TYR A 60 4.71 14.42 -15.11
CA TYR A 60 6.10 14.74 -14.86
C TYR A 60 7.02 14.08 -15.88
N ALA A 61 8.06 14.82 -16.31
CA ALA A 61 9.07 14.27 -17.20
C ALA A 61 10.03 13.35 -16.43
N GLN A 62 10.45 12.26 -17.05
CA GLN A 62 11.38 11.28 -16.45
C GLN A 62 12.67 11.94 -15.94
N HIS A 63 13.22 12.92 -16.68
CA HIS A 63 14.47 13.59 -16.27
C HIS A 63 14.30 14.39 -14.98
N ASP A 64 13.18 15.11 -14.82
CA ASP A 64 12.87 15.85 -13.59
C ASP A 64 12.72 14.90 -12.39
N VAL A 65 12.05 13.76 -12.60
CA VAL A 65 11.89 12.71 -11.57
C VAL A 65 13.24 12.15 -11.16
N ASN A 66 14.09 11.79 -12.12
CA ASN A 66 15.43 11.26 -11.86
C ASN A 66 16.32 12.27 -11.12
N ASP A 67 16.27 13.54 -11.52
CA ASP A 67 17.01 14.61 -10.85
C ASP A 67 16.57 14.78 -9.41
N LEU A 68 15.26 14.78 -9.15
CA LEU A 68 14.73 14.84 -7.78
C LEU A 68 15.18 13.63 -6.95
N ILE A 69 15.07 12.41 -7.48
CA ILE A 69 15.52 11.20 -6.79
C ILE A 69 17.01 11.29 -6.45
N GLY A 70 17.85 11.72 -7.40
CA GLY A 70 19.28 11.91 -7.20
C GLY A 70 19.60 12.89 -6.06
N ARG A 71 18.79 13.96 -5.94
CA ARG A 71 18.93 14.98 -4.88
C ARG A 71 18.39 14.51 -3.54
N CYS A 72 17.44 13.57 -3.53
CA CYS A 72 16.79 13.03 -2.34
C CYS A 72 17.25 11.63 -1.96
N LEU A 73 18.40 11.14 -2.46
CA LEU A 73 18.87 9.77 -2.23
C LEU A 73 18.94 9.35 -0.75
N PHE A 74 19.22 10.29 0.15
CA PHE A 74 19.32 10.04 1.59
C PHE A 74 18.18 10.66 2.40
N GLY A 75 17.20 11.28 1.74
CA GLY A 75 16.06 11.93 2.39
C GLY A 75 14.78 11.09 2.26
N HIS A 76 13.72 11.52 2.94
CA HIS A 76 12.40 10.92 2.73
C HIS A 76 11.78 11.53 1.47
N LEU A 77 11.49 10.69 0.48
CA LEU A 77 10.84 11.07 -0.77
C LEU A 77 9.63 10.16 -1.00
N LEU A 78 8.45 10.75 -1.07
CA LEU A 78 7.23 10.05 -1.43
C LEU A 78 6.52 10.73 -2.60
N CYS A 79 6.09 9.95 -3.58
CA CYS A 79 5.16 10.35 -4.62
C CYS A 79 3.79 9.74 -4.35
N CYS A 80 2.83 10.61 -4.01
CA CYS A 80 1.42 10.30 -3.86
C CYS A 80 0.75 10.36 -5.23
N TYR A 81 0.37 9.22 -5.79
CA TYR A 81 -0.25 9.16 -7.11
C TYR A 81 -1.76 8.99 -7.06
N GLY A 82 -2.45 9.64 -7.99
CA GLY A 82 -3.90 9.62 -8.11
C GLY A 82 -4.46 8.32 -8.72
N PRO A 83 -5.80 8.19 -8.77
CA PRO A 83 -6.46 7.02 -9.34
C PRO A 83 -6.09 6.75 -10.80
N TRP A 84 -5.87 7.79 -11.61
CA TRP A 84 -5.49 7.65 -13.02
C TRP A 84 -4.13 6.97 -13.18
N CYS A 85 -3.14 7.34 -12.35
CA CYS A 85 -1.85 6.66 -12.31
C CYS A 85 -1.97 5.19 -11.89
N THR A 86 -2.93 4.88 -11.02
CA THR A 86 -3.18 3.49 -10.59
C THR A 86 -3.73 2.65 -11.74
N ALA A 87 -4.62 3.24 -12.55
CA ALA A 87 -5.25 2.59 -13.70
C ALA A 87 -4.29 2.39 -14.88
N ASP A 88 -3.39 3.36 -15.12
CA ASP A 88 -2.42 3.29 -16.24
C ASP A 88 -1.36 2.19 -16.05
N GLY A 89 -1.17 1.69 -14.82
CA GLY A 89 -0.36 0.51 -14.55
C GLY A 89 1.12 0.64 -14.95
N ARG A 90 1.67 -0.40 -15.59
CA ARG A 90 3.12 -0.65 -15.79
C ARG A 90 3.82 0.24 -16.82
N SER A 91 3.06 0.89 -17.71
CA SER A 91 3.64 1.54 -18.91
C SER A 91 4.31 2.88 -18.63
N HIS A 92 4.07 3.50 -17.48
CA HIS A 92 4.58 4.83 -17.13
C HIS A 92 5.10 4.90 -15.68
N GLU A 93 5.86 3.90 -15.25
CA GLU A 93 6.44 3.85 -13.91
C GLU A 93 7.71 4.72 -13.82
N LEU A 94 7.54 6.02 -13.61
CA LEU A 94 8.67 6.94 -13.41
C LEU A 94 9.30 6.81 -12.01
N TRP A 95 8.47 6.50 -11.00
CA TRP A 95 8.86 6.47 -9.59
C TRP A 95 9.22 5.07 -9.10
N PRO A 96 10.35 4.91 -8.39
CA PRO A 96 10.68 3.66 -7.73
C PRO A 96 9.61 3.21 -6.73
N ILE A 97 9.53 1.89 -6.50
CA ILE A 97 8.51 1.28 -5.65
C ILE A 97 8.54 1.80 -4.20
N ALA A 98 9.72 2.13 -3.68
CA ALA A 98 9.89 2.70 -2.34
C ALA A 98 9.28 4.09 -2.20
N CYS A 99 9.29 4.89 -3.28
CA CYS A 99 8.82 6.26 -3.27
C CYS A 99 7.31 6.37 -3.53
N ARG A 100 6.72 5.44 -4.27
CA ARG A 100 5.33 5.60 -4.74
C ARG A 100 4.29 5.09 -3.74
N ILE A 101 3.19 5.83 -3.62
CA ILE A 101 2.00 5.46 -2.86
C ILE A 101 0.72 5.99 -3.51
N PRO A 102 -0.41 5.27 -3.45
CA PRO A 102 -1.69 5.83 -3.86
C PRO A 102 -2.09 6.96 -2.92
N ALA A 103 -2.74 7.97 -3.48
CA ALA A 103 -3.30 9.11 -2.75
C ALA A 103 -4.17 8.69 -1.57
N ALA A 104 -4.98 7.64 -1.76
CA ALA A 104 -5.83 7.10 -0.70
C ALA A 104 -5.01 6.67 0.53
N SER A 105 -3.80 6.14 0.31
CA SER A 105 -2.90 5.56 1.33
C SER A 105 -1.88 6.57 1.85
N ALA A 106 -1.78 7.71 1.17
CA ALA A 106 -0.74 8.70 1.40
C ALA A 106 -0.73 9.23 2.83
N ALA A 107 -1.88 9.66 3.36
CA ALA A 107 -1.94 10.23 4.71
C ALA A 107 -1.41 9.24 5.77
N SER A 108 -1.84 7.97 5.71
CA SER A 108 -1.39 6.93 6.64
C SER A 108 0.09 6.58 6.50
N LEU A 109 0.63 6.55 5.28
CA LEU A 109 2.06 6.29 5.12
C LEU A 109 2.90 7.51 5.54
N VAL A 110 2.45 8.72 5.27
CA VAL A 110 3.17 9.91 5.72
C VAL A 110 3.21 9.96 7.25
N GLU A 111 2.13 9.60 7.95
CA GLU A 111 2.15 9.40 9.41
C GLU A 111 3.20 8.37 9.85
N LEU A 112 3.32 7.25 9.12
CA LEU A 112 4.34 6.21 9.36
C LEU A 112 5.76 6.76 9.22
N GLU A 113 6.05 7.47 8.13
CA GLU A 113 7.37 8.07 7.90
C GLU A 113 7.69 9.13 8.97
N LEU A 114 6.70 9.94 9.36
CA LEU A 114 6.84 10.91 10.46
C LEU A 114 7.14 10.25 11.80
N LEU A 115 6.56 9.08 12.08
CA LEU A 115 6.92 8.28 13.26
C LEU A 115 8.37 7.78 13.14
N GLY A 116 8.81 7.38 11.94
CA GLY A 116 10.19 7.00 11.66
C GLY A 116 11.20 8.09 12.03
N PHE A 117 10.90 9.36 11.76
CA PHE A 117 11.73 10.48 12.22
C PHE A 117 11.87 10.54 13.74
N GLN A 118 10.79 10.25 14.48
CA GLN A 118 10.80 10.30 15.96
C GLN A 118 11.52 9.10 16.57
N THR A 119 11.51 7.96 15.90
CA THR A 119 12.14 6.72 16.36
C THR A 119 13.52 6.48 15.75
N GLU A 120 14.06 7.46 15.02
CA GLU A 120 15.32 7.38 14.28
C GLU A 120 15.40 6.16 13.33
N THR A 121 14.24 5.75 12.80
CA THR A 121 14.19 4.71 11.78
C THR A 121 14.68 5.28 10.46
N ARG A 122 15.61 4.57 9.82
CA ARG A 122 16.18 4.99 8.54
C ARG A 122 15.10 5.00 7.46
N ALA A 123 15.04 6.10 6.69
CA ALA A 123 14.27 6.17 5.47
C ALA A 123 14.60 5.01 4.51
N LEU A 124 13.58 4.50 3.83
CA LEU A 124 13.79 3.63 2.67
C LEU A 124 14.55 4.37 1.59
N PHE A 125 15.53 3.69 0.99
CA PHE A 125 16.19 4.23 -0.17
C PHE A 125 15.24 4.19 -1.37
N PRO A 126 15.32 5.17 -2.30
CA PRO A 126 14.55 5.10 -3.54
C PRO A 126 14.78 3.78 -4.29
N MET A 127 15.97 3.21 -4.21
CA MET A 127 16.34 1.95 -4.87
C MET A 127 15.98 0.68 -4.09
N SER A 128 15.28 0.80 -2.95
CA SER A 128 14.91 -0.36 -2.15
C SER A 128 13.99 -1.31 -2.91
N ALA A 129 14.23 -2.61 -2.73
CA ALA A 129 13.43 -3.66 -3.35
C ALA A 129 12.03 -3.75 -2.72
N GLY A 130 11.07 -4.35 -3.42
CA GLY A 130 9.68 -4.45 -2.94
C GLY A 130 9.57 -5.16 -1.58
N GLU A 131 10.41 -6.18 -1.35
CA GLU A 131 10.49 -6.93 -0.10
C GLU A 131 11.01 -6.06 1.05
N GLU A 132 11.99 -5.20 0.78
CA GLU A 132 12.52 -4.24 1.77
C GLU A 132 11.47 -3.19 2.12
N VAL A 133 10.75 -2.68 1.12
CA VAL A 133 9.64 -1.73 1.32
C VAL A 133 8.55 -2.36 2.18
N PHE A 134 8.18 -3.60 1.89
CA PHE A 134 7.20 -4.35 2.66
C PHE A 134 7.68 -4.55 4.11
N ALA A 135 8.90 -5.05 4.30
CA ALA A 135 9.47 -5.33 5.61
C ALA A 135 9.64 -4.05 6.46
N HIS A 136 9.99 -2.91 5.85
CA HIS A 136 10.06 -1.62 6.54
C HIS A 136 8.67 -1.17 7.00
N ARG A 137 7.67 -1.22 6.11
CA ARG A 137 6.32 -0.76 6.43
C ARG A 137 5.62 -1.65 7.46
N SER A 138 5.97 -2.94 7.54
CA SER A 138 5.42 -3.87 8.55
C SER A 138 5.95 -3.67 9.95
N GLN A 139 7.04 -2.92 10.14
CA GLN A 139 7.65 -2.68 11.46
C GLN A 139 6.87 -1.68 12.33
N PHE A 140 5.82 -1.04 11.81
CA PHE A 140 5.08 0.00 12.53
C PHE A 140 3.64 -0.41 12.90
N PRO A 141 3.45 -1.43 13.78
CA PRO A 141 2.12 -1.86 14.21
C PRO A 141 1.37 -0.82 15.04
N LYS A 142 2.05 0.23 15.55
CA LYS A 142 1.40 1.36 16.26
C LYS A 142 0.34 2.09 15.42
N ILE A 143 0.32 1.90 14.11
CA ILE A 143 -0.68 2.53 13.22
C ILE A 143 -2.02 1.76 13.25
N LEU A 144 -2.05 0.59 13.88
CA LEU A 144 -3.18 -0.35 13.92
C LEU A 144 -3.88 -0.36 15.29
N GLU A 145 -3.98 0.78 15.98
CA GLU A 145 -4.67 0.88 17.28
C GLU A 145 -6.19 0.59 17.21
N ALA A 146 -6.77 0.60 16.00
CA ALA A 146 -8.13 0.15 15.78
C ALA A 146 -8.22 -1.37 15.96
N LYS A 147 -8.69 -1.79 17.14
CA LYS A 147 -9.02 -3.19 17.42
C LYS A 147 -10.23 -3.58 16.59
N VAL A 148 -10.02 -4.39 15.56
CA VAL A 148 -11.11 -5.02 14.82
C VAL A 148 -11.06 -6.51 15.08
N HIS A 149 -12.18 -7.02 15.59
CA HIS A 149 -12.31 -8.45 15.74
C HIS A 149 -12.85 -9.04 14.44
N CYS A 150 -11.94 -9.65 13.65
CA CYS A 150 -12.31 -10.32 12.42
C CYS A 150 -11.74 -11.74 12.34
N LYS A 151 -12.45 -12.66 11.69
CA LYS A 151 -11.89 -13.97 11.30
C LYS A 151 -11.33 -13.90 9.89
N ALA A 152 -10.03 -14.12 9.77
CA ALA A 152 -9.29 -13.98 8.52
C ALA A 152 -8.59 -15.28 8.12
N ILE A 153 -8.49 -15.53 6.81
CA ILE A 153 -7.64 -16.58 6.25
C ILE A 153 -6.57 -15.98 5.34
N VAL A 154 -5.30 -16.38 5.53
CA VAL A 154 -4.19 -16.04 4.65
C VAL A 154 -3.82 -17.23 3.78
N ILE A 155 -3.94 -17.07 2.47
CA ILE A 155 -3.75 -18.10 1.47
C ILE A 155 -2.56 -17.72 0.60
N SER A 156 -1.41 -18.36 0.83
CA SER A 156 -0.17 -18.09 0.08
C SER A 156 0.73 -19.31 0.14
N ASN A 157 1.58 -19.51 -0.87
CA ASN A 157 2.66 -20.50 -0.80
C ASN A 157 3.93 -19.97 -0.10
N ASP A 158 4.11 -18.65 -0.04
CA ASP A 158 5.18 -17.98 0.69
C ASP A 158 4.94 -18.05 2.21
N SER A 159 5.75 -18.85 2.91
CA SER A 159 5.65 -19.00 4.37
C SER A 159 5.98 -17.74 5.15
N GLN A 160 6.89 -16.91 4.64
CA GLN A 160 7.27 -15.66 5.29
C GLN A 160 6.14 -14.66 5.17
N LEU A 161 5.53 -14.53 3.99
CA LEU A 161 4.33 -13.72 3.80
C LEU A 161 3.21 -14.18 4.74
N ARG A 162 2.89 -15.48 4.79
CA ARG A 162 1.86 -15.99 5.72
C ARG A 162 2.12 -15.59 7.16
N THR A 163 3.36 -15.74 7.62
CA THR A 163 3.76 -15.43 9.00
C THR A 163 3.62 -13.94 9.29
N THR A 164 4.20 -13.09 8.45
CA THR A 164 4.14 -11.63 8.62
C THR A 164 2.70 -11.12 8.62
N VAL A 165 1.86 -11.61 7.72
CA VAL A 165 0.45 -11.18 7.65
C VAL A 165 -0.36 -11.68 8.84
N ALA A 166 -0.11 -12.91 9.30
CA ALA A 166 -0.73 -13.42 10.51
C ALA A 166 -0.33 -12.59 11.75
N GLU A 167 0.94 -12.20 11.87
CA GLU A 167 1.42 -11.31 12.94
C GLU A 167 0.72 -9.94 12.87
N ILE A 168 0.62 -9.34 11.68
CA ILE A 168 -0.12 -8.09 11.46
C ILE A 168 -1.58 -8.22 11.89
N LEU A 169 -2.27 -9.26 11.45
CA LEU A 169 -3.67 -9.51 11.82
C LEU A 169 -3.84 -9.77 13.31
N ALA A 170 -2.87 -10.42 13.96
CA ALA A 170 -2.86 -10.60 15.40
C ALA A 170 -2.74 -9.26 16.15
N THR A 171 -1.92 -8.31 15.66
CA THR A 171 -1.87 -6.95 16.22
C THR A 171 -3.20 -6.20 16.11
N LEU A 172 -4.00 -6.54 15.10
CA LEU A 172 -5.35 -6.01 14.88
C LEU A 172 -6.43 -6.70 15.71
N ASN A 173 -6.11 -7.76 16.46
CA ASN A 173 -7.04 -8.63 17.17
C ASN A 173 -7.98 -9.44 16.25
N CYS A 174 -7.54 -9.72 15.03
CA CYS A 174 -8.18 -10.67 14.13
C CYS A 174 -7.68 -12.10 14.39
N GLU A 175 -8.62 -13.05 14.44
CA GLU A 175 -8.31 -14.48 14.47
C GLU A 175 -7.88 -14.90 13.06
N CYS A 176 -6.59 -15.16 12.89
CA CYS A 176 -6.01 -15.52 11.61
C CYS A 176 -5.73 -17.01 11.53
N THR A 177 -6.21 -17.63 10.45
CA THR A 177 -5.74 -18.94 10.01
C THR A 177 -4.98 -18.82 8.70
N TYR A 178 -4.28 -19.87 8.31
CA TYR A 178 -3.50 -19.86 7.07
C TYR A 178 -3.60 -21.18 6.32
N SER A 179 -3.48 -21.10 5.00
CA SER A 179 -3.50 -22.24 4.09
C SER A 179 -2.46 -22.04 2.99
N PRO A 180 -1.80 -23.10 2.50
CA PRO A 180 -1.15 -23.03 1.19
C PRO A 180 -2.18 -22.73 0.11
N LEU A 181 -1.72 -22.20 -1.03
CA LEU A 181 -2.57 -21.95 -2.20
C LEU A 181 -2.90 -23.27 -2.90
N SER A 182 -3.85 -23.99 -2.33
CA SER A 182 -4.32 -25.29 -2.80
C SER A 182 -5.80 -25.45 -2.52
N VAL A 183 -6.56 -25.76 -3.57
CA VAL A 183 -8.01 -26.05 -3.51
C VAL A 183 -8.33 -27.07 -2.41
N THR A 184 -7.55 -28.15 -2.33
CA THR A 184 -7.75 -29.21 -1.34
C THR A 184 -7.48 -28.73 0.08
N ALA A 185 -6.42 -27.93 0.28
CA ALA A 185 -6.08 -27.40 1.59
C ALA A 185 -7.13 -26.37 2.06
N ILE A 186 -7.57 -25.49 1.17
CA ILE A 186 -8.61 -24.50 1.44
C ILE A 186 -9.92 -25.21 1.79
N ARG A 187 -10.39 -26.17 0.98
CA ARG A 187 -11.62 -26.93 1.29
C ARG A 187 -11.54 -27.62 2.64
N ARG A 188 -10.41 -28.27 2.95
CA ARG A 188 -10.19 -28.90 4.25
C ARG A 188 -10.28 -27.88 5.38
N HIS A 189 -9.68 -26.71 5.19
CA HIS A 189 -9.72 -25.62 6.17
C HIS A 189 -11.14 -25.10 6.39
N LEU A 190 -11.87 -24.81 5.31
CA LEU A 190 -13.25 -24.33 5.37
C LEU A 190 -14.19 -25.37 5.99
N ALA A 191 -13.94 -26.66 5.78
CA ALA A 191 -14.73 -27.73 6.38
C ALA A 191 -14.56 -27.82 7.91
N THR A 192 -13.40 -27.41 8.44
CA THR A 192 -13.14 -27.40 9.89
C THR A 192 -13.56 -26.11 10.58
N GLN A 193 -13.80 -25.04 9.80
CA GLN A 193 -14.20 -23.74 10.33
C GLN A 193 -15.72 -23.61 10.33
N HIS A 194 -16.32 -23.62 11.53
CA HIS A 194 -17.77 -23.48 11.65
C HIS A 194 -18.24 -22.03 11.49
N ASP A 195 -17.40 -21.05 11.79
CA ASP A 195 -17.74 -19.62 11.75
C ASP A 195 -17.50 -18.99 10.38
N SER A 196 -18.30 -17.97 10.03
CA SER A 196 -18.14 -17.24 8.76
C SER A 196 -16.80 -16.50 8.75
N LEU A 197 -15.96 -16.80 7.76
CA LEU A 197 -14.79 -15.97 7.46
C LEU A 197 -15.27 -14.59 7.04
N GLN A 198 -14.59 -13.55 7.53
CA GLN A 198 -14.92 -12.16 7.21
C GLN A 198 -13.88 -11.54 6.28
N LEU A 199 -12.66 -12.10 6.27
CA LEU A 199 -11.55 -11.64 5.45
C LEU A 199 -10.80 -12.84 4.83
N ALA A 200 -10.62 -12.81 3.51
CA ALA A 200 -9.66 -13.67 2.84
C ALA A 200 -8.56 -12.81 2.25
N ILE A 201 -7.31 -13.20 2.49
CA ILE A 201 -6.08 -12.60 1.98
C ILE A 201 -5.43 -13.64 1.07
N ILE A 202 -5.41 -13.41 -0.24
CA ILE A 202 -4.90 -14.39 -1.22
C ILE A 202 -3.70 -13.83 -1.94
N ASP A 203 -2.62 -14.59 -1.98
CA ASP A 203 -1.43 -14.31 -2.77
C ASP A 203 -1.62 -14.72 -4.23
N LEU A 204 -1.40 -13.77 -5.13
CA LEU A 204 -1.63 -13.86 -6.57
C LEU A 204 -0.33 -14.06 -7.37
N ASP A 205 0.80 -14.32 -6.70
CA ASP A 205 2.10 -14.59 -7.35
C ASP A 205 2.13 -15.94 -8.07
N GLU A 206 1.10 -16.74 -7.85
CA GLU A 206 0.91 -18.06 -8.43
C GLU A 206 0.14 -18.02 -9.76
N THR A 207 0.13 -19.16 -10.46
CA THR A 207 -0.56 -19.26 -11.75
C THR A 207 -2.04 -18.91 -11.66
N HIS A 208 -2.54 -18.18 -12.66
CA HIS A 208 -3.94 -17.74 -12.73
C HIS A 208 -4.95 -18.87 -12.50
N ARG A 209 -4.66 -20.07 -13.01
CA ARG A 209 -5.55 -21.24 -12.85
C ARG A 209 -5.69 -21.67 -11.40
N VAL A 210 -4.61 -21.67 -10.62
CA VAL A 210 -4.62 -22.14 -9.23
C VAL A 210 -5.37 -21.14 -8.36
N VAL A 211 -5.05 -19.86 -8.49
CA VAL A 211 -5.73 -18.80 -7.74
C VAL A 211 -7.23 -18.76 -8.07
N GLN A 212 -7.62 -18.86 -9.35
CA GLN A 212 -9.04 -18.84 -9.74
C GLN A 212 -9.79 -20.02 -9.13
N ALA A 213 -9.21 -21.23 -9.15
CA ALA A 213 -9.82 -22.40 -8.53
C ALA A 213 -9.98 -22.24 -7.00
N CYS A 214 -9.06 -21.52 -6.35
CA CYS A 214 -9.17 -21.20 -4.93
C CYS A 214 -10.30 -20.19 -4.65
N LEU A 215 -10.43 -19.16 -5.48
CA LEU A 215 -11.53 -18.19 -5.41
C LEU A 215 -12.88 -18.86 -5.61
N ASP A 216 -13.00 -19.74 -6.60
CA ASP A 216 -14.24 -20.47 -6.89
C ASP A 216 -14.70 -21.30 -5.66
N VAL A 217 -13.76 -21.90 -4.93
CA VAL A 217 -14.06 -22.61 -3.66
C VAL A 217 -14.57 -21.65 -2.59
N LEU A 218 -13.88 -20.52 -2.37
CA LEU A 218 -14.27 -19.56 -1.35
C LEU A 218 -15.66 -18.97 -1.61
N HIS A 219 -16.00 -18.75 -2.88
CA HIS A 219 -17.33 -18.31 -3.31
C HIS A 219 -18.39 -19.41 -3.15
N ALA A 220 -18.12 -20.63 -3.63
CA ALA A 220 -19.07 -21.73 -3.59
C ALA A 220 -19.48 -22.13 -2.16
N GLU A 221 -18.55 -22.05 -1.21
CA GLU A 221 -18.79 -22.39 0.20
C GLU A 221 -19.47 -21.25 0.98
N GLY A 222 -19.82 -20.13 0.34
CA GLY A 222 -20.59 -19.05 0.94
C GLY A 222 -19.88 -18.31 2.09
N ARG A 223 -18.55 -18.49 2.21
CA ARG A 223 -17.75 -17.91 3.30
C ARG A 223 -17.21 -16.52 2.98
N ILE A 224 -17.44 -16.05 1.76
CA ILE A 224 -17.24 -14.67 1.34
C ILE A 224 -18.59 -14.17 0.81
N THR A 225 -19.42 -13.62 1.71
CA THR A 225 -20.68 -12.99 1.32
C THR A 225 -20.43 -11.54 0.93
N THR A 226 -20.57 -11.29 -0.37
CA THR A 226 -20.32 -10.02 -1.07
C THR A 226 -21.20 -8.84 -0.66
N SER A 227 -22.05 -8.99 0.36
CA SER A 227 -22.89 -7.93 0.90
C SER A 227 -22.43 -7.39 2.26
N ALA A 228 -21.51 -8.07 2.97
CA ALA A 228 -20.96 -7.62 4.25
C ALA A 228 -19.57 -8.20 4.63
N GLY A 229 -19.01 -9.12 3.85
CA GLY A 229 -17.69 -9.74 4.06
C GLY A 229 -16.67 -9.19 3.07
N MET A 230 -15.49 -8.79 3.56
CA MET A 230 -14.45 -8.13 2.78
C MET A 230 -13.48 -9.16 2.20
N SER A 231 -13.22 -9.12 0.89
CA SER A 231 -12.16 -9.92 0.28
C SER A 231 -11.04 -9.03 -0.21
N ALA A 232 -9.83 -9.29 0.26
CA ALA A 232 -8.64 -8.59 -0.21
C ALA A 232 -7.71 -9.61 -0.90
N CYS A 233 -7.34 -9.36 -2.15
CA CYS A 233 -6.39 -10.18 -2.87
C CYS A 233 -5.10 -9.38 -3.10
N PHE A 234 -3.97 -10.03 -2.87
CA PHE A 234 -2.64 -9.43 -2.85
C PHE A 234 -1.79 -10.02 -3.95
N THR A 235 -1.13 -9.17 -4.71
CA THR A 235 -0.28 -9.59 -5.84
C THR A 235 1.06 -8.88 -5.73
N SER A 236 2.16 -9.57 -6.03
CA SER A 236 3.31 -8.93 -6.68
C SER A 236 2.84 -8.44 -8.04
N ARG A 237 3.31 -7.26 -8.46
CA ARG A 237 2.79 -6.57 -9.65
C ARG A 237 2.86 -7.40 -10.93
N GLU A 238 3.63 -8.49 -10.99
CA GLU A 238 3.93 -9.26 -12.21
C GLU A 238 2.73 -10.01 -12.82
N ASN A 239 1.65 -10.24 -12.07
CA ASN A 239 0.46 -10.96 -12.60
C ASN A 239 -0.84 -10.13 -12.69
N SER A 240 -0.94 -8.96 -12.04
CA SER A 240 -2.19 -8.21 -11.84
C SER A 240 -2.95 -7.81 -13.12
N ALA A 241 -2.25 -7.51 -14.22
CA ALA A 241 -2.85 -7.02 -15.46
C ALA A 241 -3.71 -8.07 -16.21
N THR A 242 -3.57 -9.35 -15.87
CA THR A 242 -4.33 -10.44 -16.50
C THR A 242 -5.61 -10.82 -15.77
N TRP A 243 -5.87 -10.19 -14.61
CA TRP A 243 -6.97 -10.55 -13.75
C TRP A 243 -8.13 -9.56 -13.88
N THR A 244 -9.30 -10.07 -14.30
CA THR A 244 -10.56 -9.36 -14.10
C THR A 244 -11.16 -9.79 -12.76
N ALA A 245 -11.01 -8.96 -11.72
CA ALA A 245 -11.63 -9.24 -10.43
C ALA A 245 -13.17 -9.24 -10.53
N PRO A 246 -13.86 -10.14 -9.82
CA PRO A 246 -15.24 -9.90 -9.47
C PRO A 246 -15.35 -8.62 -8.59
N PRO A 247 -16.46 -7.86 -8.64
CA PRO A 247 -16.60 -6.56 -7.96
C PRO A 247 -16.35 -6.58 -6.45
N SER A 248 -16.43 -7.76 -5.82
CA SER A 248 -16.22 -7.98 -4.39
C SER A 248 -14.75 -8.17 -3.99
N LEU A 249 -13.81 -8.13 -4.95
CA LEU A 249 -12.41 -8.46 -4.75
C LEU A 249 -11.56 -7.19 -4.82
N HIS A 250 -10.94 -6.82 -3.70
CA HIS A 250 -10.04 -5.68 -3.65
C HIS A 250 -8.61 -6.13 -3.97
N PHE A 251 -8.09 -5.74 -5.13
CA PHE A 251 -6.67 -5.91 -5.42
C PHE A 251 -5.83 -4.91 -4.63
N VAL A 252 -4.78 -5.43 -4.00
CA VAL A 252 -3.86 -4.63 -3.21
C VAL A 252 -2.43 -5.06 -3.54
N GLU A 253 -1.53 -4.09 -3.69
CA GLU A 253 -0.10 -4.39 -3.79
C GLU A 253 0.45 -4.89 -2.46
N LYS A 254 1.35 -5.87 -2.49
CA LYS A 254 2.01 -6.41 -1.28
C LYS A 254 2.58 -5.29 -0.39
N THR A 255 3.18 -4.25 -0.98
CA THR A 255 3.75 -3.08 -0.28
C THR A 255 2.72 -2.14 0.36
N GLU A 256 1.43 -2.33 0.07
CA GLU A 256 0.32 -1.54 0.60
C GLU A 256 -0.62 -2.34 1.52
N LEU A 257 -0.40 -3.66 1.65
CA LEU A 257 -1.25 -4.59 2.38
C LEU A 257 -1.68 -4.04 3.74
N LEU A 258 -0.73 -3.53 4.53
CA LEU A 258 -0.98 -2.93 5.84
C LEU A 258 -1.95 -1.74 5.80
N LEU A 259 -1.75 -0.83 4.85
CA LEU A 259 -2.54 0.38 4.72
C LEU A 259 -3.97 0.06 4.30
N GLN A 260 -4.13 -0.95 3.43
CA GLN A 260 -5.44 -1.40 2.98
C GLN A 260 -6.15 -2.22 4.05
N LEU A 261 -5.44 -3.06 4.82
CA LEU A 261 -6.01 -3.74 5.98
C LEU A 261 -6.58 -2.72 6.97
N ARG A 262 -5.85 -1.63 7.28
CA ARG A 262 -6.36 -0.53 8.12
C ARG A 262 -7.66 0.06 7.56
N ARG A 263 -7.76 0.31 6.26
CA ARG A 263 -8.98 0.85 5.66
C ARG A 263 -10.16 -0.10 5.74
N LEU A 264 -9.92 -1.37 5.45
CA LEU A 264 -10.94 -2.42 5.51
C LEU A 264 -11.49 -2.53 6.95
N VAL A 265 -10.57 -2.62 7.91
CA VAL A 265 -10.83 -2.58 9.35
C VAL A 265 -11.65 -1.34 9.76
N ASN A 266 -11.26 -0.14 9.37
CA ASN A 266 -11.96 1.10 9.76
C ASN A 266 -13.34 1.30 9.09
N ARG A 267 -13.69 0.49 8.08
CA ARG A 267 -15.01 0.53 7.41
C ARG A 267 -16.01 -0.47 8.01
N SER A 268 -15.55 -1.37 8.88
CA SER A 268 -16.35 -2.41 9.56
C SER A 268 -16.90 -1.89 10.88
#